data_AF-A0A6F9X039-F1
#
_entry.id   AF-A0A6F9X039-F1
#
_cell.length_a   1.000
_cell.length_b   1.000
_cell.length_c   1.000
_cell.angle_alpha   90.00
_cell.angle_beta   90.00
_cell.angle_gamma   90.00
#
_symmetry.space_group_name_H-M   'P 1'
#
loop_
_entity.id
_entity.type
_entity.pdbx_description
1 polymer ?
#
loop_
_entity_poly.entity_id
_entity_poly.type
_entity_poly.pdbx_seq_one_letter_code
_entity_poly.pdbx_strand_id
1 'polypeptide(L)'
;MKKFAIIALSLLVILTLAACGEDGSSGTTKTVVSGIASKGPIINGTVIIYAVTDGAKGDLLAAVTTDAGGNYSADLGSYTGPVMVEASGSYLDEATGEFKTVPADSPLRAALPAAQGMVSLPVTPITELAYIKTGGTLTPDSISAANSLVSSLFKVNIVATLPVAPTAGALAGATQAQQDYTLALATISQVVKDAGGNLTDTLNTLAQSITTTGMSSDAAATVQAALTTFVTTNTNNQTGVTNTSSTGLTNIGTLSKSYKLSLQGGFSPGSVTGLQFNLSLPAGVTLDVNNSTSAVLASSLVLSGNAPTDALLATRYANGTVTIGILTTSGFSVGEIATLTCNIPAGVSTPSASSFSATNLRSIDKNGVTVAGASISIQ
;
A
#
# COMPACT_ATOMS: atom_id res chain seq x y z
N MET A 1 45.46 -24.90 42.19
CA MET A 1 45.48 -26.38 42.17
C MET A 1 44.43 -26.80 41.13
N LYS A 2 44.87 -27.21 39.92
CA LYS A 2 44.70 -28.56 39.33
C LYS A 2 43.23 -28.88 38.97
N LYS A 3 42.78 -29.14 37.73
CA LYS A 3 43.41 -29.49 36.44
C LYS A 3 42.40 -29.30 35.28
N PHE A 4 42.93 -28.99 34.10
CA PHE A 4 42.35 -29.20 32.76
C PHE A 4 42.19 -30.69 32.43
N ALA A 5 41.21 -31.06 31.57
CA ALA A 5 41.34 -32.18 30.63
C ALA A 5 40.34 -32.09 29.45
N ILE A 6 40.89 -32.11 28.24
CA ILE A 6 40.28 -32.20 26.91
C ILE A 6 40.44 -33.64 26.42
N ILE A 7 39.41 -34.27 25.83
CA ILE A 7 39.46 -35.46 24.94
C ILE A 7 38.17 -35.37 24.07
N ALA A 8 38.12 -35.09 22.75
CA ALA A 8 38.77 -35.61 21.54
C ALA A 8 38.26 -36.99 21.04
N LEU A 9 37.49 -36.92 19.94
CA LEU A 9 37.55 -37.78 18.73
C LEU A 9 37.11 -39.26 18.81
N SER A 10 36.02 -39.61 18.10
CA SER A 10 35.81 -40.89 17.37
C SER A 10 34.55 -40.78 16.50
N LEU A 11 34.62 -40.59 15.18
CA LEU A 11 34.92 -41.55 14.09
C LEU A 11 33.68 -42.34 13.60
N LEU A 12 33.10 -41.82 12.51
CA LEU A 12 32.75 -42.49 11.25
C LEU A 12 32.15 -43.91 11.28
N VAL A 13 30.87 -44.02 10.91
CA VAL A 13 30.29 -45.21 10.26
C VAL A 13 29.49 -44.75 9.04
N ILE A 14 29.78 -45.39 7.90
CA ILE A 14 29.30 -45.11 6.55
C ILE A 14 28.50 -46.33 6.05
N LEU A 15 27.35 -46.05 5.40
CA LEU A 15 26.60 -46.86 4.39
C LEU A 15 25.94 -48.17 4.89
N THR A 16 24.76 -48.62 4.44
CA THR A 16 23.95 -48.41 3.22
C THR A 16 22.48 -48.85 3.48
N LEU A 17 21.60 -48.57 2.49
CA LEU A 17 20.28 -49.16 2.18
C LEU A 17 19.03 -48.46 2.75
N ALA A 18 18.42 -47.60 1.92
CA ALA A 18 17.15 -47.93 1.26
C ALA A 18 16.86 -46.89 0.17
N ALA A 19 17.03 -47.29 -1.08
CA ALA A 19 16.33 -46.68 -2.20
C ALA A 19 14.84 -47.01 -2.03
N CYS A 20 14.03 -45.99 -1.81
CA CYS A 20 12.58 -46.05 -1.93
C CYS A 20 12.17 -44.83 -2.76
N GLY A 21 11.32 -45.07 -3.75
CA GLY A 21 11.11 -44.21 -4.91
C GLY A 21 10.93 -42.73 -4.60
N GLU A 22 11.56 -41.90 -5.42
CA GLU A 22 11.00 -40.60 -5.76
C GLU A 22 9.66 -40.86 -6.47
N ASP A 23 8.59 -40.91 -5.69
CA ASP A 23 7.28 -40.58 -6.21
C ASP A 23 7.35 -39.11 -6.62
N GLY A 24 7.65 -38.90 -7.89
CA GLY A 24 7.35 -37.67 -8.62
C GLY A 24 5.84 -37.46 -8.59
N SER A 25 5.33 -37.03 -7.44
CA SER A 25 4.04 -36.38 -7.35
C SER A 25 4.23 -35.08 -8.11
N SER A 26 3.86 -35.11 -9.39
CA SER A 26 3.35 -33.94 -10.10
C SER A 26 2.12 -33.46 -9.35
N GLY A 27 2.35 -32.89 -8.17
CA GLY A 27 1.33 -32.22 -7.39
C GLY A 27 0.84 -31.09 -8.27
N THR A 28 -0.35 -31.27 -8.82
CA THR A 28 -1.09 -30.20 -9.47
C THR A 28 -1.05 -29.01 -8.51
N THR A 29 -0.44 -27.91 -8.96
CA THR A 29 -0.35 -26.67 -8.18
C THR A 29 -1.77 -26.26 -7.85
N LYS A 30 -2.15 -26.42 -6.58
CA LYS A 30 -3.47 -26.04 -6.09
C LYS A 30 -3.56 -24.53 -5.98
N THR A 31 -4.69 -23.99 -6.39
CA THR A 31 -5.04 -22.58 -6.19
C THR A 31 -5.88 -22.47 -4.94
N VAL A 32 -5.37 -21.75 -3.94
CA VAL A 32 -6.06 -21.45 -2.69
C VAL A 32 -6.23 -19.95 -2.60
N VAL A 33 -7.48 -19.50 -2.46
CA VAL A 33 -7.81 -18.10 -2.18
C VAL A 33 -8.16 -17.99 -0.71
N SER A 34 -7.40 -17.17 0.00
CA SER A 34 -7.62 -16.89 1.42
C SER A 34 -7.72 -15.39 1.65
N GLY A 35 -8.28 -14.98 2.77
CA GLY A 35 -8.36 -13.56 3.10
C GLY A 35 -9.19 -13.31 4.36
N ILE A 36 -9.57 -12.05 4.53
CA ILE A 36 -10.46 -11.61 5.61
C ILE A 36 -11.63 -10.84 5.01
N ALA A 37 -12.84 -11.17 5.42
CA ALA A 37 -14.03 -10.37 5.13
C ALA A 37 -14.25 -9.37 6.27
N SER A 38 -14.12 -8.07 6.01
CA SER A 38 -14.08 -7.07 7.08
C SER A 38 -14.66 -5.68 6.72
N LYS A 39 -15.59 -5.23 7.57
CA LYS A 39 -16.02 -3.84 7.83
C LYS A 39 -16.03 -3.63 9.37
N GLY A 40 -15.06 -4.27 10.02
CA GLY A 40 -15.18 -5.02 11.25
C GLY A 40 -15.23 -6.52 10.88
N PRO A 41 -14.56 -7.44 11.61
CA PRO A 41 -14.59 -8.85 11.26
C PRO A 41 -16.02 -9.34 11.01
N ILE A 42 -16.29 -9.84 9.79
CA ILE A 42 -17.59 -10.43 9.47
C ILE A 42 -17.55 -11.86 10.01
N ILE A 43 -18.29 -12.13 11.08
CA ILE A 43 -18.20 -13.39 11.84
C ILE A 43 -19.28 -14.36 11.36
N ASN A 44 -18.92 -15.61 11.09
CA ASN A 44 -19.82 -16.64 10.55
C ASN A 44 -20.56 -16.16 9.28
N GLY A 45 -19.92 -15.28 8.51
CA GLY A 45 -20.44 -14.77 7.25
C GLY A 45 -20.24 -15.77 6.12
N THR A 46 -20.93 -15.53 5.02
CA THR A 46 -20.83 -16.33 3.80
C THR A 46 -19.86 -15.65 2.86
N VAL A 47 -18.88 -16.40 2.36
CA VAL A 47 -17.96 -15.98 1.30
C VAL A 47 -18.17 -16.88 0.09
N ILE A 48 -18.42 -16.28 -1.07
CA ILE A 48 -18.66 -17.00 -2.33
C ILE A 48 -17.65 -16.52 -3.37
N ILE A 49 -16.97 -17.47 -4.02
CA ILE A 49 -15.93 -17.21 -5.01
C ILE A 49 -16.42 -17.67 -6.38
N TYR A 50 -16.37 -16.76 -7.33
CA TYR A 50 -16.76 -17.00 -8.72
C TYR A 50 -15.55 -16.85 -9.65
N ALA A 51 -15.55 -17.64 -10.71
CA ALA A 51 -14.73 -17.38 -11.89
C ALA A 51 -15.19 -16.08 -12.54
N VAL A 52 -14.27 -15.43 -13.24
CA VAL A 52 -14.61 -14.33 -14.14
C VAL A 52 -14.40 -14.80 -15.58
N THR A 53 -15.49 -14.80 -16.36
CA THR A 53 -15.52 -15.27 -17.74
C THR A 53 -16.01 -14.14 -18.63
N ASP A 54 -15.29 -13.85 -19.72
CA ASP A 54 -15.61 -12.78 -20.67
C ASP A 54 -15.86 -11.41 -20.01
N GLY A 55 -15.12 -11.13 -18.93
CA GLY A 55 -15.23 -9.87 -18.18
C GLY A 55 -16.48 -9.75 -17.31
N ALA A 56 -17.18 -10.85 -17.02
CA ALA A 56 -18.34 -10.87 -16.14
C ALA A 56 -18.24 -11.98 -15.09
N LYS A 57 -19.10 -11.91 -14.06
CA LYS A 57 -19.27 -13.00 -13.08
C LYS A 57 -19.66 -14.28 -13.82
N GLY A 58 -18.85 -15.33 -13.66
CA GLY A 58 -19.03 -16.65 -14.26
C GLY A 58 -19.41 -17.71 -13.22
N ASP A 59 -18.86 -18.91 -13.41
CA ASP A 59 -19.20 -20.09 -12.62
C ASP A 59 -18.82 -19.94 -11.14
N LEU A 60 -19.64 -20.53 -10.27
CA LEU A 60 -19.32 -20.71 -8.86
C LEU A 60 -18.11 -21.65 -8.73
N LEU A 61 -17.06 -21.21 -8.04
CA LEU A 61 -15.87 -22.03 -7.76
C LEU A 61 -15.90 -22.60 -6.34
N ALA A 62 -16.28 -21.80 -5.36
CA ALA A 62 -16.33 -22.23 -3.96
C ALA A 62 -17.29 -21.36 -3.14
N ALA A 63 -17.82 -21.93 -2.05
CA ALA A 63 -18.54 -21.22 -1.01
C ALA A 63 -18.04 -21.70 0.36
N VAL A 64 -17.65 -20.77 1.22
CA VAL A 64 -17.09 -21.04 2.56
C VAL A 64 -17.66 -20.06 3.58
N THR A 65 -17.45 -20.33 4.86
CA THR A 65 -17.82 -19.42 5.95
C THR A 65 -16.60 -18.78 6.58
N THR A 66 -16.74 -17.56 7.07
CA THR A 66 -15.68 -16.91 7.85
C THR A 66 -15.58 -17.44 9.28
N ASP A 67 -14.39 -17.38 9.86
CA ASP A 67 -14.17 -17.67 11.28
C ASP A 67 -14.50 -16.46 12.19
N ALA A 68 -14.19 -16.59 13.49
CA ALA A 68 -14.40 -15.52 14.48
C ALA A 68 -13.53 -14.26 14.27
N GLY A 69 -12.45 -14.38 13.49
CA GLY A 69 -11.61 -13.27 13.04
C GLY A 69 -12.01 -12.72 11.67
N GLY A 70 -13.07 -13.25 11.05
CA GLY A 70 -13.48 -12.90 9.69
C GLY A 70 -12.65 -13.55 8.60
N ASN A 71 -11.72 -14.46 8.94
CA ASN A 71 -10.85 -15.11 7.97
C ASN A 71 -11.60 -16.19 7.20
N TYR A 72 -11.24 -16.37 5.93
CA TYR A 72 -11.74 -17.45 5.10
C TYR A 72 -10.59 -18.07 4.27
N SER A 73 -10.79 -19.31 3.83
CA SER A 73 -9.88 -20.01 2.93
C SER A 73 -10.66 -21.00 2.07
N ALA A 74 -10.46 -20.97 0.75
CA ALA A 74 -11.11 -21.85 -0.20
C ALA A 74 -10.09 -22.47 -1.17
N ASP A 75 -10.15 -23.80 -1.32
CA ASP A 75 -9.39 -24.55 -2.33
C ASP A 75 -10.18 -24.54 -3.65
N LEU A 76 -9.63 -23.95 -4.70
CA LEU A 76 -10.22 -23.86 -6.04
C LEU A 76 -9.68 -24.95 -6.98
N GLY A 77 -8.98 -25.96 -6.44
CA GLY A 77 -8.38 -27.03 -7.22
C GLY A 77 -7.30 -26.50 -8.16
N SER A 78 -7.37 -26.88 -9.43
CA SER A 78 -6.42 -26.45 -10.47
C SER A 78 -6.85 -25.16 -11.19
N TYR A 79 -7.83 -24.41 -10.65
CA TYR A 79 -8.31 -23.20 -11.28
C TYR A 79 -7.19 -22.17 -11.44
N THR A 80 -7.09 -21.56 -12.61
CA THR A 80 -6.21 -20.40 -12.86
C THR A 80 -6.97 -19.37 -13.68
N GLY A 81 -7.01 -18.13 -13.22
CA GLY A 81 -7.72 -17.07 -13.92
C GLY A 81 -8.23 -15.97 -12.98
N PRO A 82 -8.86 -14.92 -13.52
CA PRO A 82 -9.46 -13.86 -12.70
C PRO A 82 -10.62 -14.40 -11.85
N VAL A 83 -10.70 -13.94 -10.60
CA VAL A 83 -11.77 -14.33 -9.67
C VAL A 83 -12.46 -13.09 -9.10
N MET A 84 -13.73 -13.27 -8.74
CA MET A 84 -14.52 -12.30 -7.99
C MET A 84 -15.06 -12.99 -6.73
N VAL A 85 -14.92 -12.33 -5.59
CA VAL A 85 -15.36 -12.84 -4.29
C VAL A 85 -16.46 -11.94 -3.76
N GLU A 86 -17.50 -12.53 -3.19
CA GLU A 86 -18.59 -11.85 -2.50
C GLU A 86 -18.61 -12.27 -1.03
N ALA A 87 -18.80 -11.31 -0.12
CA ALA A 87 -18.95 -11.57 1.31
C ALA A 87 -20.19 -10.88 1.88
N SER A 88 -20.91 -11.59 2.74
CA SER A 88 -22.07 -11.09 3.48
C SER A 88 -22.09 -11.65 4.91
N GLY A 89 -22.79 -10.99 5.82
CA GLY A 89 -22.87 -11.40 7.23
C GLY A 89 -22.87 -10.22 8.19
N SER A 90 -22.83 -10.54 9.49
CA SER A 90 -22.86 -9.54 10.56
C SER A 90 -21.46 -9.16 11.04
N TYR A 91 -21.32 -7.90 11.44
CA TYR A 91 -20.07 -7.32 11.95
C TYR A 91 -20.36 -6.27 13.02
N LEU A 92 -19.38 -6.00 13.87
CA LEU A 92 -19.40 -4.87 14.79
C LEU A 92 -18.81 -3.63 14.09
N ASP A 93 -19.62 -2.60 13.90
CA ASP A 93 -19.21 -1.37 13.19
C ASP A 93 -18.30 -0.51 14.06
N GLU A 94 -17.11 -0.16 13.55
CA GLU A 94 -16.07 0.50 14.34
C GLU A 94 -16.47 1.91 14.79
N ALA A 95 -17.21 2.65 13.96
CA ALA A 95 -17.58 4.03 14.27
C ALA A 95 -18.80 4.15 15.20
N THR A 96 -19.73 3.21 15.14
CA THR A 96 -20.97 3.24 15.93
C THR A 96 -20.92 2.32 17.16
N GLY A 97 -20.09 1.28 17.16
CA GLY A 97 -20.07 0.28 18.23
C GLY A 97 -21.30 -0.64 18.21
N GLU A 98 -22.06 -0.64 17.12
CA GLU A 98 -23.29 -1.42 16.95
C GLU A 98 -23.09 -2.57 15.97
N PHE A 99 -23.83 -3.66 16.18
CA PHE A 99 -23.88 -4.75 15.20
C PHE A 99 -24.66 -4.30 13.96
N LYS A 100 -24.04 -4.47 12.80
CA LYS A 100 -24.64 -4.23 11.49
C LYS A 100 -24.48 -5.47 10.62
N THR A 101 -25.19 -5.49 9.50
CA THR A 101 -25.18 -6.61 8.56
C THR A 101 -24.87 -6.11 7.15
N VAL A 102 -23.97 -6.80 6.47
CA VAL A 102 -23.84 -6.76 5.01
C VAL A 102 -24.83 -7.79 4.46
N PRO A 103 -25.91 -7.37 3.79
CA PRO A 103 -26.94 -8.28 3.36
C PRO A 103 -26.51 -9.08 2.12
N ALA A 104 -27.04 -10.29 1.95
CA ALA A 104 -26.61 -11.20 0.87
C ALA A 104 -27.04 -10.73 -0.53
N ASP A 105 -28.05 -9.87 -0.64
CA ASP A 105 -28.50 -9.23 -1.88
C ASP A 105 -27.65 -7.98 -2.25
N SER A 106 -26.86 -7.47 -1.32
CA SER A 106 -25.88 -6.40 -1.53
C SER A 106 -24.56 -6.73 -0.83
N PRO A 107 -23.85 -7.79 -1.30
CA PRO A 107 -22.62 -8.22 -0.67
C PRO A 107 -21.47 -7.25 -0.93
N LEU A 108 -20.45 -7.29 -0.07
CA LEU A 108 -19.16 -6.68 -0.37
C LEU A 108 -18.42 -7.55 -1.39
N ARG A 109 -17.79 -6.93 -2.37
CA ARG A 109 -17.08 -7.62 -3.45
C ARG A 109 -15.60 -7.27 -3.46
N ALA A 110 -14.83 -8.19 -4.00
CA ALA A 110 -13.42 -8.01 -4.32
C ALA A 110 -13.09 -8.77 -5.60
N ALA A 111 -12.13 -8.30 -6.37
CA ALA A 111 -11.71 -8.98 -7.59
C ALA A 111 -10.18 -9.08 -7.65
N LEU A 112 -9.69 -10.22 -8.14
CA LEU A 112 -8.28 -10.49 -8.35
C LEU A 112 -8.07 -10.81 -9.83
N PRO A 113 -7.11 -10.16 -10.52
CA PRO A 113 -6.94 -10.29 -11.96
C PRO A 113 -6.42 -11.68 -12.37
N ALA A 114 -5.76 -12.39 -11.46
CA ALA A 114 -5.33 -13.77 -11.63
C ALA A 114 -5.16 -14.45 -10.27
N ALA A 115 -5.92 -15.52 -10.04
CA ALA A 115 -5.70 -16.48 -8.96
C ALA A 115 -4.85 -17.64 -9.47
N GLN A 116 -3.70 -17.88 -8.84
CA GLN A 116 -2.83 -19.03 -9.10
C GLN A 116 -2.00 -19.31 -7.86
N GLY A 117 -1.97 -20.58 -7.42
CA GLY A 117 -1.24 -20.94 -6.20
C GLY A 117 -1.93 -20.38 -4.95
N MET A 118 -1.15 -20.01 -3.94
CA MET A 118 -1.67 -19.39 -2.71
C MET A 118 -1.77 -17.88 -2.90
N VAL A 119 -3.00 -17.35 -2.91
CA VAL A 119 -3.25 -15.91 -3.04
C VAL A 119 -4.09 -15.40 -1.87
N SER A 120 -3.87 -14.13 -1.53
CA SER A 120 -4.63 -13.40 -0.53
C SER A 120 -5.58 -12.42 -1.22
N LEU A 121 -6.82 -12.33 -0.76
CA LEU A 121 -7.79 -11.35 -1.21
C LEU A 121 -8.68 -10.91 -0.04
N PRO A 122 -8.44 -9.74 0.55
CA PRO A 122 -9.38 -9.14 1.50
C PRO A 122 -10.73 -8.85 0.81
N VAL A 123 -11.84 -9.03 1.52
CA VAL A 123 -13.17 -8.61 1.07
C VAL A 123 -13.69 -7.53 2.01
N THR A 124 -13.58 -6.29 1.58
CA THR A 124 -13.78 -5.10 2.42
C THR A 124 -14.54 -4.01 1.66
N PRO A 125 -15.07 -2.99 2.34
CA PRO A 125 -15.62 -1.80 1.69
C PRO A 125 -14.67 -1.13 0.69
N ILE A 126 -13.35 -1.19 0.93
CA ILE A 126 -12.36 -0.57 0.03
C ILE A 126 -12.16 -1.44 -1.22
N THR A 127 -12.14 -2.76 -1.11
CA THR A 127 -12.12 -3.64 -2.29
C THR A 127 -13.44 -3.60 -3.05
N GLU A 128 -14.55 -3.33 -2.36
CA GLU A 128 -15.85 -3.07 -2.98
C GLU A 128 -15.81 -1.78 -3.82
N LEU A 129 -15.19 -0.70 -3.33
CA LEU A 129 -14.94 0.49 -4.16
C LEU A 129 -14.14 0.14 -5.41
N ALA A 130 -13.08 -0.67 -5.28
CA ALA A 130 -12.30 -1.10 -6.43
C ALA A 130 -13.14 -1.93 -7.42
N TYR A 131 -13.98 -2.83 -6.92
CA TYR A 131 -14.93 -3.58 -7.74
C TYR A 131 -15.89 -2.64 -8.49
N ILE A 132 -16.52 -1.66 -7.82
CA ILE A 132 -17.40 -0.67 -8.47
C ILE A 132 -16.64 0.11 -9.55
N LYS A 133 -15.36 0.46 -9.29
CA LYS A 133 -14.51 1.19 -10.25
C LYS A 133 -14.13 0.40 -11.49
N THR A 134 -14.33 -0.92 -11.53
CA THR A 134 -14.23 -1.68 -12.79
C THR A 134 -15.31 -1.30 -13.81
N GLY A 135 -16.38 -0.62 -13.37
CA GLY A 135 -17.49 -0.22 -14.24
C GLY A 135 -18.31 -1.41 -14.75
N GLY A 136 -18.23 -2.57 -14.07
CA GLY A 136 -18.93 -3.79 -14.45
C GLY A 136 -18.20 -4.66 -15.48
N THR A 137 -17.04 -4.21 -15.98
CA THR A 137 -16.17 -5.02 -16.86
C THR A 137 -15.01 -5.56 -16.04
N LEU A 138 -14.96 -6.87 -15.84
CA LEU A 138 -13.98 -7.56 -14.99
C LEU A 138 -12.85 -8.21 -15.81
N THR A 139 -12.17 -7.46 -16.68
CA THR A 139 -10.95 -7.97 -17.33
C THR A 139 -9.77 -7.90 -16.35
N PRO A 140 -8.71 -8.72 -16.53
CA PRO A 140 -7.51 -8.61 -15.69
C PRO A 140 -6.95 -7.18 -15.64
N ASP A 141 -6.97 -6.46 -16.76
CA ASP A 141 -6.50 -5.07 -16.83
C ASP A 141 -7.40 -4.10 -16.06
N SER A 142 -8.73 -4.21 -16.19
CA SER A 142 -9.65 -3.31 -15.47
C SER A 142 -9.62 -3.56 -13.96
N ILE A 143 -9.52 -4.82 -13.54
CA ILE A 143 -9.36 -5.21 -12.13
C ILE A 143 -8.05 -4.64 -11.58
N SER A 144 -6.94 -4.83 -12.31
CA SER A 144 -5.61 -4.34 -11.89
C SER A 144 -5.58 -2.81 -11.78
N ALA A 145 -6.17 -2.12 -12.76
CA ALA A 145 -6.25 -0.66 -12.77
C ALA A 145 -7.11 -0.13 -11.62
N ALA A 146 -8.28 -0.73 -11.36
CA ALA A 146 -9.17 -0.33 -10.29
C ALA A 146 -8.56 -0.59 -8.90
N ASN A 147 -7.96 -1.77 -8.69
CA ASN A 147 -7.26 -2.10 -7.46
C ASN A 147 -6.10 -1.14 -7.19
N SER A 148 -5.32 -0.80 -8.22
CA SER A 148 -4.20 0.15 -8.10
C SER A 148 -4.67 1.57 -7.78
N LEU A 149 -5.72 2.04 -8.47
CA LEU A 149 -6.31 3.36 -8.23
C LEU A 149 -6.80 3.49 -6.79
N VAL A 150 -7.62 2.54 -6.33
CA VAL A 150 -8.19 2.59 -4.98
C VAL A 150 -7.12 2.38 -3.91
N SER A 151 -6.13 1.51 -4.14
CA SER A 151 -4.99 1.37 -3.23
C SER A 151 -4.21 2.68 -3.06
N SER A 152 -3.98 3.42 -4.16
CA SER A 152 -3.30 4.71 -4.13
C SER A 152 -4.09 5.79 -3.40
N LEU A 153 -5.42 5.80 -3.57
CA LEU A 153 -6.31 6.75 -2.90
C LEU A 153 -6.40 6.48 -1.39
N PHE A 154 -6.48 5.22 -0.99
CA PHE A 154 -6.62 4.83 0.42
C PHE A 154 -5.28 4.63 1.14
N LYS A 155 -4.15 4.80 0.44
CA LYS A 155 -2.78 4.63 0.96
C LYS A 155 -2.49 3.24 1.53
N VAL A 156 -3.20 2.22 1.04
CA VAL A 156 -3.11 0.83 1.51
C VAL A 156 -3.13 -0.11 0.31
N ASN A 157 -2.36 -1.20 0.38
CA ASN A 157 -2.42 -2.22 -0.66
C ASN A 157 -3.60 -3.16 -0.38
N ILE A 158 -4.70 -2.99 -1.13
CA ILE A 158 -5.97 -3.68 -0.84
C ILE A 158 -5.99 -5.14 -1.27
N VAL A 159 -4.95 -5.62 -1.96
CA VAL A 159 -4.84 -7.02 -2.41
C VAL A 159 -3.70 -7.78 -1.74
N ALA A 160 -2.67 -7.08 -1.25
CA ALA A 160 -1.51 -7.72 -0.60
C ALA A 160 -1.47 -7.54 0.93
N THR A 161 -2.27 -6.64 1.48
CA THR A 161 -2.31 -6.38 2.93
C THR A 161 -3.64 -6.89 3.49
N LEU A 162 -3.60 -7.61 4.61
CA LEU A 162 -4.80 -7.99 5.36
C LEU A 162 -5.01 -7.01 6.52
N PRO A 163 -6.22 -6.43 6.71
CA PRO A 163 -6.51 -5.71 7.94
C PRO A 163 -6.48 -6.65 9.16
N VAL A 164 -6.35 -6.07 10.34
CA VAL A 164 -6.47 -6.76 11.62
C VAL A 164 -7.72 -6.30 12.35
N ALA A 165 -8.06 -6.95 13.47
CA ALA A 165 -9.17 -6.48 14.30
C ALA A 165 -8.91 -5.03 14.79
N PRO A 166 -9.93 -4.15 14.81
CA PRO A 166 -9.78 -2.73 15.16
C PRO A 166 -9.67 -2.51 16.69
N THR A 167 -8.73 -3.19 17.32
CA THR A 167 -8.47 -3.15 18.77
C THR A 167 -7.01 -2.85 19.05
N ALA A 168 -6.72 -2.16 20.15
CA ALA A 168 -5.36 -1.79 20.54
C ALA A 168 -4.43 -3.01 20.64
N GLY A 169 -4.93 -4.14 21.15
CA GLY A 169 -4.17 -5.38 21.26
C GLY A 169 -3.77 -5.96 19.90
N ALA A 170 -4.70 -5.96 18.93
CA ALA A 170 -4.42 -6.45 17.58
C ALA A 170 -3.48 -5.52 16.80
N LEU A 171 -3.67 -4.20 16.93
CA LEU A 171 -2.81 -3.22 16.24
C LEU A 171 -1.38 -3.23 16.79
N ALA A 172 -1.17 -3.43 18.09
CA ALA A 172 0.16 -3.45 18.70
C ALA A 172 1.09 -4.53 18.10
N GLY A 173 0.53 -5.65 17.63
CA GLY A 173 1.28 -6.72 16.97
C GLY A 173 1.31 -6.63 15.45
N ALA A 174 0.59 -5.68 14.85
CA ALA A 174 0.42 -5.58 13.41
C ALA A 174 1.49 -4.68 12.76
N THR A 175 1.84 -4.97 11.51
CA THR A 175 2.68 -4.08 10.70
C THR A 175 1.96 -2.75 10.43
N GLN A 176 2.71 -1.68 10.14
CA GLN A 176 2.11 -0.36 9.85
C GLN A 176 1.07 -0.43 8.73
N ALA A 177 1.34 -1.18 7.65
CA ALA A 177 0.40 -1.32 6.54
C ALA A 177 -0.93 -1.98 6.97
N GLN A 178 -0.89 -2.95 7.88
CA GLN A 178 -2.10 -3.59 8.42
C GLN A 178 -2.86 -2.66 9.36
N GLN A 179 -2.15 -1.86 10.16
CA GLN A 179 -2.76 -0.81 11.00
C GLN A 179 -3.44 0.24 10.12
N ASP A 180 -2.76 0.74 9.09
CA ASP A 180 -3.30 1.72 8.14
C ASP A 180 -4.52 1.17 7.40
N TYR A 181 -4.50 -0.10 6.96
CA TYR A 181 -5.69 -0.70 6.35
C TYR A 181 -6.86 -0.78 7.33
N THR A 182 -6.60 -1.21 8.56
CA THR A 182 -7.65 -1.26 9.61
C THR A 182 -8.26 0.13 9.87
N LEU A 183 -7.42 1.17 9.97
CA LEU A 183 -7.87 2.54 10.14
C LEU A 183 -8.60 3.10 8.91
N ALA A 184 -8.21 2.70 7.70
CA ALA A 184 -8.90 3.08 6.47
C ALA A 184 -10.32 2.48 6.43
N LEU A 185 -10.50 1.24 6.91
CA LEU A 185 -11.83 0.62 7.05
C LEU A 185 -12.69 1.33 8.10
N ALA A 186 -12.09 1.66 9.25
CA ALA A 186 -12.76 2.44 10.29
C ALA A 186 -13.12 3.86 9.81
N THR A 187 -12.30 4.45 8.94
CA THR A 187 -12.60 5.72 8.27
C THR A 187 -13.85 5.61 7.41
N ILE A 188 -13.99 4.55 6.60
CA ILE A 188 -15.24 4.30 5.86
C ILE A 188 -16.43 4.13 6.81
N SER A 189 -16.24 3.44 7.96
CA SER A 189 -17.26 3.37 9.01
C SER A 189 -17.72 4.74 9.47
N GLN A 190 -16.78 5.66 9.67
CA GLN A 190 -17.06 7.02 10.09
C GLN A 190 -17.75 7.83 8.99
N VAL A 191 -17.35 7.69 7.72
CA VAL A 191 -18.06 8.33 6.60
C VAL A 191 -19.51 7.89 6.53
N VAL A 192 -19.79 6.58 6.68
CA VAL A 192 -21.17 6.05 6.70
C VAL A 192 -21.96 6.64 7.87
N LYS A 193 -21.35 6.71 9.06
CA LYS A 193 -21.96 7.31 10.25
C LYS A 193 -22.29 8.80 10.04
N ASP A 194 -21.34 9.57 9.51
CA ASP A 194 -21.49 11.01 9.29
C ASP A 194 -22.51 11.32 8.20
N ALA A 195 -22.62 10.47 7.17
CA ALA A 195 -23.64 10.57 6.13
C ALA A 195 -25.05 10.21 6.62
N GLY A 196 -25.19 9.49 7.74
CA GLY A 196 -26.47 8.99 8.27
C GLY A 196 -27.15 7.95 7.38
N GLY A 197 -26.42 7.34 6.44
CA GLY A 197 -26.93 6.40 5.44
C GLY A 197 -26.53 4.95 5.70
N ASN A 198 -26.78 4.09 4.70
CA ASN A 198 -26.27 2.71 4.70
C ASN A 198 -24.91 2.61 3.97
N LEU A 199 -24.23 1.47 4.15
CA LEU A 199 -22.91 1.21 3.59
C LEU A 199 -22.94 1.27 2.06
N THR A 200 -23.88 0.58 1.43
CA THR A 200 -23.97 0.47 -0.04
C THR A 200 -24.10 1.83 -0.72
N ASP A 201 -25.02 2.68 -0.25
CA ASP A 201 -25.23 4.02 -0.82
C ASP A 201 -24.00 4.90 -0.64
N THR A 202 -23.40 4.86 0.55
CA THR A 202 -22.16 5.61 0.84
C THR A 202 -21.02 5.20 -0.08
N LEU A 203 -20.82 3.90 -0.31
CA LEU A 203 -19.79 3.40 -1.21
C LEU A 203 -20.07 3.79 -2.67
N ASN A 204 -21.33 3.75 -3.10
CA ASN A 204 -21.71 4.21 -4.44
C ASN A 204 -21.42 5.70 -4.64
N THR A 205 -21.76 6.55 -3.67
CA THR A 205 -21.45 7.99 -3.70
C THR A 205 -19.94 8.23 -3.73
N LEU A 206 -19.17 7.54 -2.89
CA LEU A 206 -17.71 7.63 -2.91
C LEU A 206 -17.13 7.16 -4.26
N ALA A 207 -17.61 6.04 -4.80
CA ALA A 207 -17.13 5.52 -6.08
C ALA A 207 -17.42 6.47 -7.26
N GLN A 208 -18.56 7.18 -7.23
CA GLN A 208 -18.90 8.21 -8.22
C GLN A 208 -17.98 9.44 -8.11
N SER A 209 -17.52 9.77 -6.90
CA SER A 209 -16.57 10.85 -6.68
C SER A 209 -15.14 10.54 -7.12
N ILE A 210 -14.83 9.26 -7.37
CA ILE A 210 -13.51 8.80 -7.83
C ILE A 210 -13.47 8.78 -9.36
N THR A 211 -12.52 9.50 -9.93
CA THR A 211 -12.23 9.53 -11.38
C THR A 211 -10.80 9.02 -11.64
N THR A 212 -10.37 9.06 -12.90
CA THR A 212 -8.98 8.72 -13.28
C THR A 212 -7.95 9.73 -12.75
N THR A 213 -8.37 10.92 -12.34
CA THR A 213 -7.51 11.94 -11.70
C THR A 213 -7.63 11.91 -10.18
N GLY A 214 -8.23 10.86 -9.61
CA GLY A 214 -8.37 10.66 -8.19
C GLY A 214 -9.76 10.98 -7.66
N MET A 215 -9.87 11.12 -6.34
CA MET A 215 -11.12 11.51 -5.68
C MET A 215 -11.42 12.99 -5.92
N SER A 216 -12.69 13.39 -5.93
CA SER A 216 -13.07 14.81 -5.92
C SER A 216 -12.62 15.48 -4.62
N SER A 217 -12.41 16.80 -4.66
CA SER A 217 -11.95 17.56 -3.48
C SER A 217 -12.90 17.41 -2.29
N ASP A 218 -14.21 17.45 -2.53
CA ASP A 218 -15.23 17.33 -1.48
C ASP A 218 -15.24 15.93 -0.85
N ALA A 219 -15.10 14.88 -1.66
CA ALA A 219 -15.04 13.52 -1.15
C ALA A 219 -13.72 13.26 -0.41
N ALA A 220 -12.60 13.78 -0.91
CA ALA A 220 -11.31 13.67 -0.22
C ALA A 220 -11.34 14.38 1.13
N ALA A 221 -11.93 15.59 1.19
CA ALA A 221 -12.15 16.31 2.43
C ALA A 221 -13.06 15.53 3.40
N THR A 222 -14.13 14.92 2.88
CA THR A 222 -15.04 14.07 3.68
C THR A 222 -14.31 12.87 4.28
N VAL A 223 -13.49 12.17 3.51
CA VAL A 223 -12.72 11.01 3.98
C VAL A 223 -11.64 11.43 5.00
N GLN A 224 -10.95 12.54 4.77
CA GLN A 224 -9.94 13.06 5.72
C GLN A 224 -10.57 13.55 7.03
N ALA A 225 -11.73 14.21 6.95
CA ALA A 225 -12.49 14.63 8.12
C ALA A 225 -12.96 13.41 8.91
N ALA A 226 -13.49 12.39 8.25
CA ALA A 226 -13.91 11.14 8.88
C ALA A 226 -12.73 10.41 9.55
N LEU A 227 -11.56 10.34 8.92
CA LEU A 227 -10.36 9.76 9.53
C LEU A 227 -9.99 10.52 10.81
N THR A 228 -9.99 11.85 10.74
CA THR A 228 -9.67 12.71 11.90
C THR A 228 -10.68 12.51 13.02
N THR A 229 -11.98 12.54 12.71
CA THR A 229 -13.05 12.31 13.68
C THR A 229 -12.91 10.93 14.33
N PHE A 230 -12.72 9.87 13.55
CA PHE A 230 -12.56 8.52 14.08
C PHE A 230 -11.37 8.43 15.04
N VAL A 231 -10.22 8.93 14.62
CA VAL A 231 -8.96 8.82 15.39
C VAL A 231 -8.98 9.69 16.65
N THR A 232 -9.52 10.90 16.58
CA THR A 232 -9.31 11.92 17.63
C THR A 232 -10.50 12.11 18.57
N THR A 233 -11.74 11.94 18.09
CA THR A 233 -12.94 12.29 18.87
C THR A 233 -13.96 11.17 19.00
N ASN A 234 -13.92 10.14 18.16
CA ASN A 234 -14.88 9.05 18.25
C ASN A 234 -14.59 8.16 19.47
N THR A 235 -15.54 8.12 20.41
CA THR A 235 -15.47 7.33 21.64
C THR A 235 -15.48 5.81 21.42
N ASN A 236 -15.91 5.34 20.24
CA ASN A 236 -15.89 3.93 19.86
C ASN A 236 -14.56 3.48 19.26
N ASN A 237 -13.61 4.40 19.07
CA ASN A 237 -12.28 4.04 18.59
C ASN A 237 -11.54 3.19 19.63
N GLN A 238 -11.47 1.88 19.38
CA GLN A 238 -10.78 0.92 20.23
C GLN A 238 -9.35 0.60 19.75
N THR A 239 -8.88 1.26 18.69
CA THR A 239 -7.59 0.94 18.04
C THR A 239 -6.37 1.39 18.84
N GLY A 240 -6.56 2.30 19.80
CA GLY A 240 -5.47 2.93 20.56
C GLY A 240 -4.72 4.02 19.79
N VAL A 241 -5.03 4.25 18.50
CA VAL A 241 -4.46 5.32 17.70
C VAL A 241 -5.23 6.61 17.96
N THR A 242 -4.52 7.67 18.36
CA THR A 242 -5.09 8.97 18.74
C THR A 242 -4.57 10.15 17.92
N ASN A 243 -3.65 9.89 16.99
CA ASN A 243 -3.04 10.92 16.14
C ASN A 243 -2.96 10.45 14.69
N THR A 244 -3.59 11.16 13.77
CA THR A 244 -3.57 10.83 12.32
C THR A 244 -2.18 11.00 11.70
N SER A 245 -1.32 11.82 12.29
CA SER A 245 0.06 12.05 11.81
C SER A 245 1.01 10.88 12.10
N SER A 246 0.60 9.91 12.93
CA SER A 246 1.37 8.68 13.17
C SER A 246 0.94 7.53 12.25
N THR A 247 0.12 7.80 11.24
CA THR A 247 -0.44 6.80 10.31
C THR A 247 0.05 7.07 8.90
N GLY A 248 0.04 6.07 8.03
CA GLY A 248 0.28 6.25 6.59
C GLY A 248 -0.90 6.93 5.85
N LEU A 249 -1.95 7.31 6.56
CA LEU A 249 -3.21 7.78 5.99
C LEU A 249 -3.36 9.31 5.95
N THR A 250 -2.35 10.09 6.35
CA THR A 250 -2.45 11.55 6.46
C THR A 250 -2.93 12.24 5.17
N ASN A 251 -2.63 11.65 4.01
CA ASN A 251 -3.04 12.15 2.69
C ASN A 251 -4.08 11.24 2.00
N ILE A 252 -4.93 10.56 2.78
CA ILE A 252 -6.02 9.73 2.24
C ILE A 252 -6.92 10.54 1.28
N GLY A 253 -7.34 9.93 0.17
CA GLY A 253 -8.11 10.57 -0.91
C GLY A 253 -7.25 11.29 -1.96
N THR A 254 -5.94 11.44 -1.74
CA THR A 254 -5.00 11.97 -2.76
C THR A 254 -4.39 10.84 -3.58
N LEU A 255 -3.92 11.12 -4.79
CA LEU A 255 -3.10 10.16 -5.54
C LEU A 255 -1.63 10.28 -5.15
N SER A 256 -0.89 9.17 -5.22
CA SER A 256 0.57 9.20 -5.12
C SER A 256 1.20 8.97 -6.49
N LYS A 257 2.20 9.78 -6.85
CA LYS A 257 2.97 9.62 -8.08
C LYS A 257 4.47 9.70 -7.80
N SER A 258 5.20 8.69 -8.26
CA SER A 258 6.65 8.67 -8.20
C SER A 258 7.30 9.19 -9.48
N TYR A 259 8.40 9.92 -9.30
CA TYR A 259 9.29 10.46 -10.31
C TYR A 259 10.73 10.11 -9.95
N LYS A 260 11.56 9.89 -10.97
CA LYS A 260 12.98 9.61 -10.79
C LYS A 260 13.77 10.90 -10.92
N LEU A 261 14.58 11.21 -9.90
CA LEU A 261 15.56 12.27 -9.96
C LEU A 261 16.85 11.66 -10.51
N SER A 262 17.29 12.12 -11.66
CA SER A 262 18.50 11.62 -12.32
C SER A 262 19.56 12.71 -12.43
N LEU A 263 20.78 12.38 -12.01
CA LEU A 263 21.96 13.18 -12.24
C LEU A 263 22.43 12.99 -13.69
N GLN A 264 22.63 14.10 -14.38
CA GLN A 264 23.09 14.14 -15.75
C GLN A 264 24.31 15.05 -15.86
N GLY A 265 25.11 14.88 -16.92
CA GLY A 265 26.24 15.77 -17.17
C GLY A 265 27.46 15.10 -17.79
N GLY A 266 28.44 15.92 -18.14
CA GLY A 266 29.74 15.50 -18.68
C GLY A 266 30.86 15.49 -17.64
N PHE A 267 30.61 14.97 -16.44
CA PHE A 267 31.62 14.83 -15.38
C PHE A 267 32.13 13.39 -15.31
N SER A 268 33.35 13.19 -14.81
CA SER A 268 33.92 11.85 -14.63
C SER A 268 33.15 11.10 -13.54
N PRO A 269 32.75 9.83 -13.75
CA PRO A 269 32.13 9.02 -12.69
C PRO A 269 32.96 9.03 -11.40
N GLY A 270 32.29 9.21 -10.26
CA GLY A 270 32.94 9.30 -8.93
C GLY A 270 33.53 10.69 -8.59
N SER A 271 33.55 11.65 -9.53
CA SER A 271 34.11 12.99 -9.26
C SER A 271 33.18 13.89 -8.44
N VAL A 272 31.86 13.69 -8.52
CA VAL A 272 30.88 14.43 -7.73
C VAL A 272 30.61 13.65 -6.46
N THR A 273 30.89 14.23 -5.29
CA THR A 273 30.64 13.61 -3.98
C THR A 273 29.60 14.37 -3.15
N GLY A 274 29.24 15.58 -3.57
CA GLY A 274 28.18 16.36 -2.96
C GLY A 274 27.27 17.01 -4.00
N LEU A 275 25.97 16.94 -3.75
CA LEU A 275 24.92 17.60 -4.52
C LEU A 275 24.06 18.43 -3.58
N GLN A 276 23.72 19.65 -3.99
CA GLN A 276 22.67 20.43 -3.36
C GLN A 276 21.84 21.12 -4.44
N PHE A 277 20.52 21.04 -4.37
CA PHE A 277 19.63 21.76 -5.29
C PHE A 277 18.26 22.01 -4.65
N ASN A 278 17.52 22.95 -5.24
CA ASN A 278 16.12 23.20 -4.91
C ASN A 278 15.23 22.58 -5.99
N LEU A 279 14.30 21.73 -5.57
CA LEU A 279 13.26 21.18 -6.42
C LEU A 279 11.94 21.91 -6.17
N SER A 280 11.45 22.63 -7.17
CA SER A 280 10.12 23.25 -7.12
C SER A 280 9.08 22.22 -7.54
N LEU A 281 8.06 22.03 -6.70
CA LEU A 281 6.90 21.19 -6.99
C LEU A 281 5.82 22.01 -7.73
N PRO A 282 5.01 21.36 -8.57
CA PRO A 282 3.83 21.98 -9.17
C PRO A 282 2.83 22.45 -8.10
N ALA A 283 1.96 23.41 -8.47
CA ALA A 283 0.98 23.96 -7.54
C ALA A 283 0.10 22.86 -6.91
N GLY A 284 -0.03 22.90 -5.59
CA GLY A 284 -0.81 21.95 -4.80
C GLY A 284 -0.13 20.60 -4.54
N VAL A 285 0.89 20.22 -5.29
CA VAL A 285 1.63 18.97 -5.04
C VAL A 285 2.37 19.07 -3.71
N THR A 286 2.21 18.05 -2.86
CA THR A 286 2.85 18.00 -1.54
C THR A 286 3.69 16.73 -1.36
N LEU A 287 4.49 16.72 -0.30
CA LEU A 287 5.25 15.57 0.17
C LEU A 287 4.84 15.27 1.61
N ASP A 288 5.04 14.03 2.02
CA ASP A 288 4.97 13.65 3.43
C ASP A 288 6.18 14.24 4.15
N VAL A 289 5.90 15.07 5.15
CA VAL A 289 6.92 15.80 5.89
C VAL A 289 6.71 15.63 7.38
N ASN A 290 7.81 15.67 8.12
CA ASN A 290 7.74 15.78 9.56
C ASN A 290 7.29 17.21 9.93
N ASN A 291 6.10 17.35 10.50
CA ASN A 291 5.49 18.65 10.81
C ASN A 291 6.30 19.53 11.78
N SER A 292 7.21 18.94 12.58
CA SER A 292 8.04 19.68 13.54
C SER A 292 9.36 20.17 12.93
N THR A 293 9.92 19.46 11.96
CA THR A 293 11.26 19.75 11.40
C THR A 293 11.23 20.17 9.93
N SER A 294 10.08 19.98 9.26
CA SER A 294 9.93 20.12 7.82
C SER A 294 10.86 19.20 6.99
N ALA A 295 11.42 18.17 7.61
CA ALA A 295 12.18 17.13 6.91
C ALA A 295 11.23 16.30 6.04
N VAL A 296 11.65 15.97 4.81
CA VAL A 296 10.89 15.07 3.93
C VAL A 296 11.06 13.65 4.43
N LEU A 297 9.96 12.92 4.57
CA LEU A 297 9.97 11.53 5.02
C LEU A 297 10.43 10.60 3.88
N ALA A 298 10.98 9.44 4.25
CA ALA A 298 11.46 8.44 3.30
C ALA A 298 10.35 7.88 2.38
N SER A 299 9.08 7.99 2.78
CA SER A 299 7.93 7.67 1.92
C SER A 299 7.83 8.59 0.70
N SER A 300 8.35 9.82 0.79
CA SER A 300 8.28 10.84 -0.25
C SER A 300 9.60 11.09 -0.98
N LEU A 301 10.75 10.86 -0.34
CA LEU A 301 12.04 10.96 -1.03
C LEU A 301 13.04 9.96 -0.44
N VAL A 302 13.53 9.07 -1.30
CA VAL A 302 14.49 8.04 -0.93
C VAL A 302 15.58 7.93 -1.99
N LEU A 303 16.82 7.67 -1.56
CA LEU A 303 17.92 7.37 -2.47
C LEU A 303 17.66 6.07 -3.22
N SER A 304 17.95 6.04 -4.51
CA SER A 304 17.67 4.89 -5.37
C SER A 304 18.56 4.86 -6.60
N GLY A 305 18.49 3.77 -7.36
CA GLY A 305 19.24 3.60 -8.61
C GLY A 305 20.76 3.60 -8.40
N ASN A 306 21.43 4.56 -9.00
CA ASN A 306 22.89 4.74 -8.98
C ASN A 306 23.38 5.55 -7.78
N ALA A 307 22.51 5.89 -6.83
CA ALA A 307 22.93 6.46 -5.56
C ALA A 307 23.87 5.47 -4.84
N PRO A 308 25.08 5.90 -4.45
CA PRO A 308 25.96 5.03 -3.68
C PRO A 308 25.36 4.61 -2.34
N THR A 309 25.75 3.43 -1.86
CA THR A 309 25.25 2.89 -0.57
C THR A 309 25.69 3.70 0.64
N ASP A 310 26.79 4.44 0.52
CA ASP A 310 27.31 5.37 1.53
C ASP A 310 26.72 6.78 1.41
N ALA A 311 25.75 6.99 0.52
CA ALA A 311 25.15 8.29 0.33
C ALA A 311 24.19 8.65 1.49
N LEU A 312 24.28 9.90 1.94
CA LEU A 312 23.43 10.51 2.94
C LEU A 312 22.52 11.53 2.28
N LEU A 313 21.23 11.46 2.60
CA LEU A 313 20.20 12.37 2.13
C LEU A 313 19.77 13.33 3.25
N ALA A 314 19.84 14.63 2.98
CA ALA A 314 19.31 15.68 3.83
C ALA A 314 18.28 16.51 3.06
N THR A 315 17.13 16.76 3.65
CA THR A 315 16.01 17.42 2.96
C THR A 315 15.35 18.45 3.85
N ARG A 316 14.82 19.50 3.23
CA ARG A 316 13.93 20.46 3.88
C ARG A 316 12.84 20.88 2.91
N TYR A 317 11.60 20.75 3.31
CA TYR A 317 10.44 21.20 2.54
C TYR A 317 9.91 22.53 3.07
N ALA A 318 9.68 23.49 2.17
CA ALA A 318 9.02 24.74 2.50
C ALA A 318 8.35 25.34 1.26
N ASN A 319 7.10 25.77 1.39
CA ASN A 319 6.38 26.53 0.36
C ASN A 319 6.42 25.89 -1.04
N GLY A 320 6.15 24.58 -1.14
CA GLY A 320 6.17 23.86 -2.42
C GLY A 320 7.57 23.65 -3.02
N THR A 321 8.64 23.93 -2.26
CA THR A 321 10.02 23.70 -2.67
C THR A 321 10.71 22.75 -1.70
N VAL A 322 11.47 21.80 -2.24
CA VAL A 322 12.35 20.92 -1.46
C VAL A 322 13.79 21.34 -1.70
N THR A 323 14.51 21.70 -0.64
CA THR A 323 15.97 21.75 -0.69
C THR A 323 16.50 20.35 -0.41
N ILE A 324 17.27 19.81 -1.35
CA ILE A 324 17.83 18.46 -1.31
C ILE A 324 19.35 18.60 -1.24
N GLY A 325 19.96 17.92 -0.28
CA GLY A 325 21.40 17.73 -0.16
C GLY A 325 21.72 16.24 -0.16
N ILE A 326 22.69 15.81 -0.96
CA ILE A 326 23.16 14.43 -1.01
C ILE A 326 24.68 14.41 -0.94
N LEU A 327 25.24 13.61 -0.04
CA LEU A 327 26.68 13.50 0.21
C LEU A 327 27.10 12.03 0.17
N THR A 328 28.25 11.71 -0.40
CA THR A 328 28.83 10.36 -0.49
C THR A 328 30.35 10.46 -0.46
N THR A 329 31.05 9.38 -0.10
CA THR A 329 32.52 9.28 -0.20
C THR A 329 33.00 8.57 -1.47
N SER A 330 32.16 7.73 -2.07
CA SER A 330 32.45 6.97 -3.28
C SER A 330 32.19 7.75 -4.57
N GLY A 331 31.31 8.76 -4.50
CA GLY A 331 30.97 9.66 -5.60
C GLY A 331 29.89 9.12 -6.55
N PHE A 332 29.22 10.02 -7.25
CA PHE A 332 28.11 9.70 -8.14
C PHE A 332 28.55 9.35 -9.55
N SER A 333 27.75 8.51 -10.20
CA SER A 333 27.70 8.38 -11.66
C SER A 333 26.44 9.05 -12.18
N VAL A 334 26.38 9.32 -13.49
CA VAL A 334 25.13 9.71 -14.14
C VAL A 334 24.06 8.62 -13.99
N GLY A 335 22.79 9.02 -13.95
CA GLY A 335 21.64 8.13 -13.76
C GLY A 335 20.76 8.52 -12.59
N GLU A 336 19.80 7.65 -12.27
CA GLU A 336 18.88 7.83 -11.14
C GLU A 336 19.66 7.91 -9.82
N ILE A 337 19.35 8.90 -8.98
CA ILE A 337 19.96 9.08 -7.65
C ILE A 337 18.92 9.12 -6.53
N ALA A 338 17.65 9.32 -6.86
CA ALA A 338 16.57 9.30 -5.88
C ALA A 338 15.22 9.08 -6.56
N THR A 339 14.28 8.51 -5.81
CA THR A 339 12.87 8.42 -6.17
C THR A 339 12.09 9.40 -5.32
N LEU A 340 11.41 10.33 -5.98
CA LEU A 340 10.50 11.30 -5.38
C LEU A 340 9.07 10.78 -5.52
N THR A 341 8.37 10.55 -4.43
CA THR A 341 6.94 10.23 -4.41
C THR A 341 6.17 11.43 -3.89
N CYS A 342 5.29 11.95 -4.73
CA CYS A 342 4.47 13.13 -4.47
C CYS A 342 3.02 12.76 -4.17
N ASN A 343 2.37 13.54 -3.31
CA ASN A 343 0.92 13.54 -3.15
C ASN A 343 0.30 14.55 -4.12
N ILE A 344 -0.56 14.07 -4.99
CA ILE A 344 -1.29 14.86 -5.97
C ILE A 344 -2.66 15.20 -5.39
N PRO A 345 -3.02 16.49 -5.28
CA PRO A 345 -4.30 16.88 -4.71
C PRO A 345 -5.48 16.23 -5.41
N ALA A 346 -6.54 16.02 -4.63
CA ALA A 346 -7.83 15.59 -5.14
C ALA A 346 -8.29 16.53 -6.28
N GLY A 347 -8.86 15.93 -7.33
CA GLY A 347 -9.33 16.64 -8.53
C GLY A 347 -8.24 17.21 -9.45
N VAL A 348 -6.95 17.04 -9.14
CA VAL A 348 -5.84 17.54 -9.96
C VAL A 348 -5.24 16.42 -10.80
N SER A 349 -5.01 16.68 -12.09
CA SER A 349 -4.34 15.71 -12.96
C SER A 349 -2.91 15.46 -12.51
N THR A 350 -2.42 14.25 -12.73
CA THR A 350 -1.03 13.91 -12.39
C THR A 350 -0.06 14.80 -13.17
N PRO A 351 0.84 15.54 -12.49
CA PRO A 351 1.76 16.43 -13.17
C PRO A 351 2.74 15.67 -14.06
N SER A 352 3.10 16.23 -15.21
CA SER A 352 4.22 15.72 -16.01
C SER A 352 5.55 16.02 -15.32
N ALA A 353 6.60 15.23 -15.58
CA ALA A 353 7.93 15.49 -15.04
C ALA A 353 8.46 16.90 -15.41
N SER A 354 8.06 17.44 -16.56
CA SER A 354 8.41 18.79 -17.02
C SER A 354 7.78 19.93 -16.21
N SER A 355 6.78 19.65 -15.38
CA SER A 355 6.18 20.65 -14.48
C SER A 355 7.01 20.90 -13.21
N PHE A 356 8.02 20.05 -12.96
CA PHE A 356 9.00 20.23 -11.90
C PHE A 356 10.20 21.01 -12.42
N SER A 357 10.86 21.75 -11.54
CA SER A 357 12.13 22.40 -11.89
C SER A 357 13.18 22.21 -10.80
N ALA A 358 14.39 21.84 -11.21
CA ALA A 358 15.56 21.79 -10.34
C ALA A 358 16.39 23.06 -10.57
N THR A 359 16.62 23.83 -9.51
CA THR A 359 17.34 25.11 -9.52
C THR A 359 18.42 25.13 -8.45
N ASN A 360 19.31 26.12 -8.52
CA ASN A 360 20.37 26.32 -7.53
C ASN A 360 21.25 25.07 -7.32
N LEU A 361 21.49 24.30 -8.38
CA LEU A 361 22.34 23.12 -8.31
C LEU A 361 23.77 23.53 -7.98
N ARG A 362 24.31 22.88 -6.96
CA ARG A 362 25.71 22.87 -6.58
C ARG A 362 26.19 21.43 -6.56
N SER A 363 27.26 21.16 -7.29
CA SER A 363 27.96 19.88 -7.34
C SER A 363 29.39 20.10 -6.89
N ILE A 364 29.88 19.30 -5.95
CA ILE A 364 31.24 19.41 -5.41
C ILE A 364 31.96 18.06 -5.42
N ASP A 365 33.28 18.10 -5.47
CA ASP A 365 34.17 16.95 -5.29
C ASP A 365 34.48 16.69 -3.81
N LYS A 366 35.30 15.66 -3.54
CA LYS A 366 35.69 15.25 -2.18
C LYS A 366 36.44 16.33 -1.40
N ASN A 367 36.98 17.34 -2.07
CA ASN A 367 37.70 18.46 -1.48
C ASN A 367 36.82 19.72 -1.35
N GLY A 368 35.53 19.64 -1.73
CA GLY A 368 34.61 20.77 -1.74
C GLY A 368 34.74 21.69 -2.95
N VAL A 369 35.47 21.28 -3.99
CA VAL A 369 35.64 22.06 -5.22
C VAL A 369 34.46 21.81 -6.15
N THR A 370 33.92 22.88 -6.74
CA THR A 370 32.79 22.79 -7.68
C THR A 370 33.12 21.92 -8.88
N VAL A 371 32.29 20.92 -9.15
CA VAL A 371 32.32 20.10 -10.38
C VAL A 371 31.31 20.66 -11.37
N ALA A 372 31.78 21.19 -12.50
CA ALA A 372 30.92 21.78 -13.52
C ALA A 372 30.19 20.73 -14.38
N GLY A 373 29.12 21.14 -15.05
CA GLY A 373 28.44 20.33 -16.06
C GLY A 373 27.43 19.31 -15.52
N ALA A 374 27.22 19.25 -14.21
CA ALA A 374 26.14 18.48 -13.60
C ALA A 374 24.79 19.18 -13.78
N SER A 375 23.73 18.40 -13.98
CA SER A 375 22.33 18.84 -13.99
C SER A 375 21.42 17.76 -13.40
N ILE A 376 20.22 18.15 -12.98
CA ILE A 376 19.20 17.22 -12.48
C ILE A 376 18.04 17.19 -13.47
N SER A 377 17.68 15.98 -13.91
CA SER A 377 16.47 15.74 -14.70
C SER A 377 15.45 14.95 -13.89
N ILE A 378 14.18 15.32 -14.01
CA ILE A 378 13.05 14.59 -13.43
C ILE A 378 12.44 13.72 -14.54
N GLN A 379 12.14 12.46 -14.24
CA GLN A 379 11.58 11.49 -15.19
C GLN A 379 10.37 10.77 -14.63
#